data_AF-K2CPZ0-F1
#
_entry.id   AF-K2CPZ0-F1
#
_cell.length_a   1.000
_cell.length_b   1.000
_cell.length_c   1.000
_cell.angle_alpha   90.00
_cell.angle_beta   90.00
_cell.angle_gamma   90.00
#
_symmetry.space_group_name_H-M   'P 1'
#
loop_
_entity.id
_entity.type
_entity.pdbx_description
1 polymer ?
#
loop_
_entity_poly.entity_id
_entity_poly.type
_entity_poly.pdbx_seq_one_letter_code
_entity_poly.pdbx_strand_id
1 'polypeptide(L)'
;MTLSAIAPGLENRDGIWYTKSKSKISYPAVGNSECYQIEDTSFWFKHRNNCLTSLIKRFPPAGIIFDIGGANGYQAQSLIKAGFDVVLVEPG
;
A
#
# COMPACT_ATOMS: atom_id res chain seq x y z
N MET A 1 16.88 14.35 -4.38
CA MET A 1 16.31 13.97 -5.69
C MET A 1 14.80 13.84 -5.49
N THR A 2 13.97 14.51 -6.29
CA THR A 2 12.50 14.47 -6.13
C THR A 2 11.89 13.35 -6.98
N LEU A 3 10.74 12.80 -6.57
CA LEU A 3 10.10 11.72 -7.33
C LEU A 3 9.78 12.15 -8.77
N SER A 4 9.37 13.39 -8.99
CA SER A 4 9.14 13.96 -10.33
C SER A 4 10.36 13.92 -11.25
N ALA A 5 11.57 13.96 -10.70
CA ALA A 5 12.81 13.95 -11.49
C ALA A 5 13.12 12.56 -12.06
N ILE A 6 12.69 11.49 -11.39
CA ILE A 6 12.96 10.10 -11.78
C ILE A 6 11.73 9.38 -12.33
N ALA A 7 10.54 9.90 -12.10
CA ALA A 7 9.27 9.37 -12.57
C ALA A 7 8.44 10.47 -13.27
N PRO A 8 8.87 10.96 -14.44
CA PRO A 8 8.20 12.08 -15.13
C PRO A 8 6.78 11.75 -15.63
N GLY A 9 6.43 10.45 -15.65
CA GLY A 9 5.09 9.97 -15.94
C GLY A 9 4.09 10.09 -14.78
N LEU A 10 4.54 10.54 -13.60
CA LEU A 10 3.70 10.77 -12.44
C LEU A 10 3.40 12.27 -12.24
N GLU A 11 2.21 12.57 -11.73
CA GLU A 11 1.81 13.89 -11.27
C GLU A 11 1.36 13.83 -9.81
N ASN A 12 1.77 14.82 -9.01
CA ASN A 12 1.32 14.93 -7.62
C ASN A 12 0.02 15.75 -7.57
N ARG A 13 -0.99 15.19 -6.92
CA ARG A 13 -2.26 15.87 -6.63
C ARG A 13 -2.57 15.61 -5.16
N ASP A 14 -2.52 16.66 -4.35
CA ASP A 14 -2.81 16.63 -2.91
C ASP A 14 -2.04 15.55 -2.14
N GLY A 15 -0.74 15.38 -2.46
CA GLY A 15 0.12 14.40 -1.79
C GLY A 15 0.02 12.98 -2.34
N ILE A 16 -0.91 12.69 -3.25
CA ILE A 16 -1.03 11.40 -3.95
C ILE A 16 -0.43 11.53 -5.35
N TRP A 17 0.38 10.52 -5.74
CA TRP A 17 0.97 10.46 -7.06
C TRP A 17 0.13 9.61 -7.99
N TYR A 18 -0.19 10.16 -9.16
CA TYR A 18 -0.99 9.49 -10.17
C TYR A 18 -0.23 9.36 -11.47
N THR A 19 -0.51 8.32 -12.23
CA THR A 19 -0.02 8.19 -13.60
C THR A 19 -0.71 9.24 -14.48
N LYS A 20 0.04 9.83 -15.42
CA LYS A 20 -0.52 10.73 -16.45
C LYS A 20 -1.35 9.99 -17.50
N SER A 21 -1.21 8.67 -17.56
CA SER A 21 -1.92 7.79 -18.50
C SER A 21 -2.49 6.58 -17.77
N LYS A 22 -3.74 6.22 -18.06
CA LYS A 22 -4.38 5.02 -17.53
C LYS A 22 -4.37 3.90 -18.56
N SER A 23 -4.09 2.68 -18.12
CA SER A 23 -4.28 1.45 -18.91
C SER A 23 -5.50 0.69 -18.42
N LYS A 24 -6.02 -0.22 -19.25
CA LYS A 24 -7.08 -1.14 -18.82
C LYS A 24 -6.55 -2.04 -17.70
N ILE A 25 -7.21 -2.02 -16.55
CA ILE A 25 -6.88 -2.88 -15.42
C ILE A 25 -7.61 -4.22 -15.60
N SER A 26 -6.87 -5.32 -15.47
CA SER A 26 -7.44 -6.68 -15.48
C SER A 26 -7.74 -7.12 -14.05
N TYR A 27 -8.66 -6.42 -13.39
CA TYR A 27 -9.09 -6.66 -12.02
C TYR A 27 -10.58 -6.27 -11.86
N PRO A 28 -11.38 -7.00 -11.06
CA PRO A 28 -12.78 -6.65 -10.84
C PRO A 28 -12.93 -5.29 -10.15
N ALA A 29 -13.85 -4.45 -10.64
CA ALA A 29 -14.09 -3.12 -10.07
C ALA A 29 -14.48 -3.14 -8.58
N VAL A 30 -15.03 -4.27 -8.10
CA VAL A 30 -15.50 -4.46 -6.72
C VAL A 30 -14.55 -5.26 -5.83
N GLY A 31 -13.45 -5.82 -6.39
CA GLY A 31 -12.61 -6.78 -5.66
C GLY A 31 -12.02 -6.22 -4.36
N ASN A 32 -11.60 -4.95 -4.37
CA ASN A 32 -11.08 -4.29 -3.18
C ASN A 32 -12.17 -3.99 -2.13
N SER A 33 -13.40 -3.66 -2.59
CA SER A 33 -14.51 -3.30 -1.70
C SER A 33 -15.14 -4.50 -1.00
N GLU A 34 -15.08 -5.69 -1.59
CA GLU A 34 -15.64 -6.92 -1.01
C GLU A 34 -14.87 -7.35 0.25
N CYS A 35 -13.56 -7.12 0.30
CA CYS A 35 -12.75 -7.45 1.48
C CYS A 35 -12.84 -6.42 2.60
N TYR A 36 -13.20 -5.16 2.30
CA TYR A 36 -13.28 -4.09 3.28
C TYR A 36 -14.19 -4.43 4.48
N GLN A 37 -15.24 -5.22 4.27
CA GLN A 37 -16.21 -5.56 5.31
C GLN A 37 -15.70 -6.62 6.31
N ILE A 38 -14.67 -7.39 5.96
CA ILE A 38 -14.21 -8.52 6.77
C ILE A 38 -12.82 -8.33 7.36
N GLU A 39 -12.02 -7.39 6.85
CA GLU A 39 -10.62 -7.20 7.25
C GLU A 39 -10.47 -6.96 8.76
N ASP A 40 -11.31 -6.09 9.33
CA ASP A 40 -11.25 -5.72 10.75
C ASP A 40 -11.75 -6.80 11.71
N THR A 41 -12.47 -7.81 11.22
CA THR A 41 -13.00 -8.90 12.07
C THR A 41 -12.33 -10.24 11.76
N SER A 42 -11.71 -10.38 10.60
CA SER A 42 -11.08 -11.60 10.14
C SER A 42 -9.81 -11.91 10.93
N PHE A 43 -9.78 -13.13 11.46
CA PHE A 43 -8.58 -13.70 12.07
C PHE A 43 -7.38 -13.66 11.09
N TRP A 44 -7.60 -14.01 9.82
CA TRP A 44 -6.51 -14.16 8.85
C TRP A 44 -5.85 -12.83 8.49
N PHE A 45 -6.63 -11.77 8.32
CA PHE A 45 -6.09 -10.43 8.05
C PHE A 45 -5.28 -9.91 9.24
N LYS A 46 -5.80 -10.05 10.47
CA LYS A 46 -5.09 -9.68 11.70
C LYS A 46 -3.83 -10.50 11.89
N HIS A 47 -3.90 -11.82 11.73
CA HIS A 47 -2.76 -12.71 11.89
C HIS A 47 -1.66 -12.38 10.88
N ARG A 48 -2.01 -12.18 9.60
CA ARG A 48 -1.06 -11.74 8.56
C ARG A 48 -0.36 -10.44 8.95
N ASN A 49 -1.12 -9.42 9.38
CA ASN A 49 -0.57 -8.15 9.82
C ASN A 49 0.40 -8.31 11.01
N ASN A 50 0.06 -9.16 11.98
CA ASN A 50 0.93 -9.45 13.12
C ASN A 50 2.24 -10.11 12.70
N CYS A 51 2.20 -11.08 11.79
CA CYS A 51 3.39 -11.75 11.26
C CYS A 51 4.29 -10.78 10.49
N LEU A 52 3.72 -9.98 9.57
CA LEU A 52 4.46 -8.98 8.79
C LEU A 52 5.09 -7.93 9.69
N THR A 53 4.32 -7.39 10.65
CA THR A 53 4.80 -6.37 11.59
C THR A 53 5.94 -6.92 12.46
N SER A 54 5.83 -8.17 12.93
CA SER A 54 6.88 -8.81 13.74
C SER A 54 8.17 -9.00 12.94
N LEU A 55 8.05 -9.42 11.68
CA LEU A 55 9.19 -9.60 10.78
C LEU A 55 9.91 -8.27 10.51
N ILE A 56 9.16 -7.23 10.14
CA ILE A 56 9.72 -5.91 9.81
C ILE A 56 10.33 -5.25 11.05
N LYS A 57 9.73 -5.41 12.24
CA LYS A 57 10.36 -4.94 13.49
C LYS A 57 11.66 -5.66 13.80
N ARG A 58 11.76 -6.96 13.50
CA ARG A 58 12.96 -7.75 13.74
C ARG A 58 14.08 -7.41 12.75
N PHE A 59 13.72 -7.15 11.50
CA PHE A 59 14.64 -6.84 10.42
C PHE A 59 14.19 -5.55 9.72
N PRO A 60 14.38 -4.38 10.37
CA PRO A 60 13.87 -3.13 9.84
C PRO A 60 14.57 -2.79 8.52
N PRO A 61 13.82 -2.51 7.44
CA PRO A 61 14.40 -1.98 6.22
C PRO A 61 14.95 -0.58 6.47
N ALA A 62 15.96 -0.19 5.68
CA ALA A 62 16.43 1.17 5.69
C ALA A 62 15.45 2.06 4.90
N GLY A 63 14.95 3.13 5.53
CA GLY A 63 14.10 4.13 4.88
C GLY A 63 12.64 3.70 4.71
N ILE A 64 12.00 4.27 3.70
CA ILE A 64 10.56 4.14 3.43
C ILE A 64 10.24 2.77 2.82
N ILE A 65 9.16 2.14 3.28
CA ILE A 65 8.63 0.88 2.74
C ILE A 65 7.67 1.18 1.59
N PHE A 66 7.83 0.49 0.46
CA PHE A 66 6.87 0.55 -0.64
C PHE A 66 6.00 -0.72 -0.64
N ASP A 67 4.71 -0.58 -0.38
CA ASP A 67 3.72 -1.65 -0.43
C ASP A 67 3.13 -1.74 -1.85
N ILE A 68 3.74 -2.58 -2.68
CA ILE A 68 3.36 -2.76 -4.09
C ILE A 68 2.21 -3.77 -4.17
N GLY A 69 1.08 -3.39 -4.77
CA GLY A 69 -0.08 -4.28 -4.82
C GLY A 69 -0.84 -4.33 -3.49
N GLY A 70 -0.77 -3.27 -2.68
CA GLY A 70 -1.30 -3.25 -1.31
C GLY A 70 -2.83 -3.08 -1.21
N ALA A 71 -3.55 -3.19 -2.31
CA ALA A 71 -5.01 -3.09 -2.43
C ALA A 71 -5.55 -1.81 -1.78
N ASN A 72 -6.50 -1.96 -0.85
CA ASN A 72 -7.07 -0.84 -0.10
C ASN A 72 -6.15 -0.27 1.00
N GLY A 73 -4.93 -0.79 1.14
CA GLY A 73 -3.94 -0.33 2.10
C GLY A 73 -4.07 -0.91 3.51
N TYR A 74 -4.85 -1.97 3.73
CA TYR A 74 -5.02 -2.57 5.06
C TYR A 74 -3.69 -2.98 5.72
N GLN A 75 -2.80 -3.62 4.96
CA GLN A 75 -1.46 -4.00 5.43
C GLN A 75 -0.57 -2.76 5.65
N ALA A 76 -0.52 -1.84 4.67
CA ALA A 76 0.21 -0.58 4.79
C ALA A 76 -0.18 0.20 6.06
N GLN A 77 -1.47 0.29 6.38
CA GLN A 77 -1.95 0.98 7.58
C GLN A 77 -1.46 0.31 8.87
N SER A 78 -1.38 -1.02 8.90
CA SER A 78 -0.82 -1.74 10.06
C SER A 78 0.65 -1.40 10.29
N LEU A 79 1.43 -1.26 9.22
CA LEU A 79 2.85 -0.89 9.31
C LEU A 79 3.02 0.59 9.71
N ILE A 80 2.18 1.48 9.18
CA ILE A 80 2.13 2.89 9.64
C ILE A 80 1.84 2.97 11.13
N LYS A 81 0.81 2.24 11.62
CA LYS A 81 0.49 2.15 13.06
C LYS A 81 1.64 1.56 13.89
N ALA A 82 2.50 0.76 13.28
CA ALA A 82 3.68 0.20 13.91
C ALA A 82 4.91 1.14 13.90
N GLY A 83 4.79 2.34 13.32
CA GLY A 83 5.82 3.39 13.32
C GLY A 83 6.72 3.41 12.09
N PHE A 84 6.33 2.76 10.99
CA PHE A 84 7.09 2.77 9.74
C PHE A 84 6.51 3.78 8.74
N ASP A 85 7.40 4.43 8.00
CA ASP A 85 7.01 5.20 6.82
C ASP A 85 6.68 4.26 5.66
N VAL A 86 5.48 4.38 5.10
CA VAL A 86 4.99 3.50 4.04
C VAL A 86 4.40 4.31 2.89
N VAL A 87 4.73 3.92 1.67
CA VAL A 87 4.11 4.37 0.42
C VAL A 87 3.35 3.18 -0.18
N LEU A 88 2.04 3.34 -0.36
CA LEU A 88 1.21 2.38 -1.08
C LEU A 88 1.33 2.64 -2.59
N VAL A 89 1.52 1.59 -3.38
CA VAL A 89 1.55 1.65 -4.84
C VAL A 89 0.52 0.70 -5.41
N GLU A 90 -0.49 1.24 -6.10
CA GLU A 90 -1.49 0.48 -6.82
C GLU A 90 -1.81 1.05 -8.21
N PRO A 91 -2.20 0.21 -9.20
CA PRO A 91 -2.53 0.64 -10.55
C PRO A 91 -3.89 1.32 -10.65
N GLY A 92 -4.75 1.24 -9.61
CA GLY A 92 -6.05 1.90 -9.56
C GLY A 92 -6.96 1.39 -8.46
#